data_AF-A0A8T2ZX40-F1
#
_entry.id   AF-A0A8T2ZX40-F1
#
_cell.length_a   1.000
_cell.length_b   1.000
_cell.length_c   1.000
_cell.angle_alpha   90.00
_cell.angle_beta   90.00
_cell.angle_gamma   90.00
#
_symmetry.space_group_name_H-M   'P 1'
#
loop_
_entity.id
_entity.type
_entity.pdbx_description
1 polymer ?
#
loop_
_entity_poly.entity_id
_entity_poly.type
_entity_poly.pdbx_seq_one_letter_code
_entity_poly.pdbx_strand_id
1 'polypeptide(L)'
;MPCLAGNICFFSFFNLSLQIWAPTEKGPAPSPFGATIQALLQATVCMALYLYLIPHFNISGLNSPAYQEWGFWKRLSYQFMSGFTARWKYYFIWSISEAAVIISGLGFSGWTDTSPSKPKWDRAKNVDILGVEFAKSSVQLPLVWNIQVSTWLRHYVYDRLVQKGKKPGFFQLLATQTTSAVWHGLYPGYIIFFVQSALMIAGSRVLYRWQQAIPSNMDVVKNLLVFISFAYTVLVLNYSAVGFMVLTLQETLALYGSVYYIGTIAPIVLILLGNMIKPAKPSRSKARKEQ
;
A
#
# COMPACT_ATOMS: atom_id res chain seq x y z
N MET A 1 -8.55 -5.67 -21.82
CA MET A 1 -9.05 -6.85 -21.09
C MET A 1 -9.14 -6.51 -19.62
N PRO A 2 -10.32 -6.48 -18.99
CA PRO A 2 -10.40 -6.47 -17.54
C PRO A 2 -10.36 -7.92 -17.06
N CYS A 3 -9.16 -8.44 -16.76
CA CYS A 3 -9.10 -9.56 -15.83
C CYS A 3 -9.74 -9.07 -14.52
N LEU A 4 -10.77 -9.77 -14.03
CA LEU A 4 -11.29 -9.55 -12.70
C LEU A 4 -10.11 -9.66 -11.72
N ALA A 5 -9.67 -8.52 -11.19
CA ALA A 5 -8.56 -8.44 -10.23
C ALA A 5 -9.04 -8.93 -8.87
N GLY A 6 -9.39 -10.21 -8.80
CA GLY A 6 -9.75 -10.90 -7.57
C GLY A 6 -8.56 -11.07 -6.63
N ASN A 7 -8.85 -11.41 -5.39
CA ASN A 7 -7.83 -11.64 -4.38
C ASN A 7 -7.02 -12.91 -4.70
N ILE A 8 -5.71 -12.88 -4.51
CA ILE A 8 -4.90 -14.10 -4.47
C ILE A 8 -5.27 -14.86 -3.20
N CYS A 9 -5.60 -16.14 -3.33
CA CYS A 9 -5.85 -17.03 -2.19
C CYS A 9 -4.73 -18.08 -2.09
N PHE A 10 -4.11 -18.21 -0.92
CA PHE A 10 -3.22 -19.32 -0.60
C PHE A 10 -3.98 -20.64 -0.41
N PHE A 11 -3.39 -21.76 -0.81
CA PHE A 11 -4.01 -23.10 -0.73
C PHE A 11 -4.40 -23.51 0.70
N SER A 12 -3.66 -23.06 1.72
CA SER A 12 -4.01 -23.30 3.13
C SER A 12 -5.36 -22.69 3.54
N PHE A 13 -5.87 -21.69 2.80
CA PHE A 13 -7.19 -21.11 3.06
C PHE A 13 -8.33 -22.08 2.72
N PHE A 14 -8.19 -22.90 1.67
CA PHE A 14 -9.25 -23.80 1.22
C PHE A 14 -9.45 -25.00 2.14
N ASN A 15 -8.37 -25.55 2.69
CA ASN A 15 -8.47 -26.71 3.59
C ASN A 15 -9.10 -26.35 4.95
N LEU A 16 -8.84 -25.14 5.47
CA LEU A 16 -9.46 -24.70 6.72
C LEU A 16 -10.94 -24.32 6.54
N SER A 17 -11.35 -23.97 5.30
CA SER A 17 -12.73 -23.52 5.07
C SER A 17 -13.78 -24.62 5.11
N LEU A 18 -13.40 -25.85 4.76
CA LEU A 18 -14.28 -27.01 4.88
C LEU A 18 -14.60 -27.35 6.35
N GLN A 19 -13.75 -26.93 7.29
CA GLN A 19 -13.97 -27.12 8.73
C GLN A 19 -14.86 -26.04 9.38
N ILE A 20 -15.18 -24.94 8.70
CA ILE A 20 -15.94 -23.80 9.30
C ILE A 20 -17.43 -24.14 9.47
N TRP A 21 -17.94 -25.06 8.66
CA TRP A 21 -19.34 -25.51 8.72
C TRP A 21 -19.57 -26.59 9.78
N ALA A 22 -18.51 -27.09 10.42
CA ALA A 22 -18.62 -27.99 11.56
C ALA A 22 -18.90 -27.16 12.83
N PRO A 23 -19.89 -27.53 13.65
CA PRO A 23 -20.08 -26.92 14.97
C PRO A 23 -18.78 -27.02 15.76
N THR A 24 -18.23 -25.88 16.17
CA THR A 24 -17.06 -25.85 17.07
C THR A 24 -17.54 -25.70 18.51
N GLU A 25 -16.75 -26.15 19.47
CA GLU A 25 -17.02 -26.07 20.91
C GLU A 25 -17.31 -24.64 21.43
N LYS A 26 -17.14 -23.61 20.59
CA LYS A 26 -17.22 -22.19 20.93
C LYS A 26 -18.52 -21.48 20.50
N GLY A 27 -19.52 -22.19 19.96
CA GLY A 27 -20.85 -21.63 19.67
C GLY A 27 -21.40 -21.98 18.28
N PRO A 28 -22.58 -21.41 17.91
CA PRO A 28 -23.18 -21.64 16.59
C PRO A 28 -22.31 -21.13 15.45
N ALA A 29 -22.52 -21.66 14.24
CA ALA A 29 -21.77 -21.28 13.05
C ALA A 29 -21.77 -19.75 12.86
N PRO A 30 -20.61 -19.14 12.56
CA PRO A 30 -20.49 -17.69 12.47
C PRO A 30 -21.32 -17.16 11.29
N SER A 31 -22.21 -16.20 11.55
CA SER A 31 -23.03 -15.57 10.50
C SER A 31 -22.19 -14.61 9.66
N PRO A 32 -22.14 -14.76 8.31
CA PRO A 32 -21.37 -13.88 7.43
C PRO A 32 -22.09 -12.57 7.10
N PHE A 33 -23.42 -12.51 7.24
CA PHE A 33 -24.25 -11.45 6.65
C PHE A 33 -23.87 -10.04 7.12
N GLY A 34 -23.57 -9.86 8.41
CA GLY A 34 -23.18 -8.55 8.95
C GLY A 34 -21.88 -8.04 8.33
N ALA A 35 -20.86 -8.90 8.22
CA ALA A 35 -19.59 -8.55 7.60
C ALA A 35 -19.73 -8.36 6.08
N THR A 36 -20.57 -9.16 5.41
CA THR A 36 -20.90 -8.97 4.00
C THR A 36 -21.54 -7.61 3.75
N ILE A 37 -22.54 -7.21 4.55
CA ILE A 37 -23.18 -5.89 4.43
C ILE A 37 -22.16 -4.77 4.62
N GLN A 38 -21.27 -4.88 5.61
CA GLN A 38 -20.21 -3.89 5.82
C GLN A 38 -19.28 -3.76 4.60
N ALA A 39 -18.84 -4.88 4.02
CA ALA A 39 -18.00 -4.89 2.81
C ALA A 39 -18.73 -4.32 1.59
N LEU A 40 -20.03 -4.60 1.44
CA LEU A 40 -20.87 -4.03 0.38
C LEU A 40 -21.10 -2.52 0.56
N LEU A 41 -21.28 -2.04 1.79
CA LEU A 41 -21.37 -0.60 2.07
C LEU A 41 -20.05 0.10 1.72
N GLN A 42 -18.91 -0.48 2.10
CA GLN A 42 -17.59 0.02 1.71
C GLN A 42 -17.44 0.08 0.19
N ALA A 43 -17.83 -0.98 -0.53
CA ALA A 43 -17.81 -1.01 -1.99
C ALA A 43 -18.68 0.11 -2.58
N THR A 44 -19.91 0.27 -2.11
CA THR A 44 -20.83 1.33 -2.58
C THR A 44 -20.24 2.72 -2.39
N VAL A 45 -19.67 3.01 -1.22
CA VAL A 45 -18.99 4.30 -0.96
C VAL A 45 -17.82 4.50 -1.92
N CYS A 46 -17.00 3.45 -2.15
CA CYS A 46 -15.87 3.54 -3.08
C CYS A 46 -16.31 3.83 -4.52
N MET A 47 -17.37 3.16 -4.99
CA MET A 47 -17.91 3.40 -6.34
C MET A 47 -18.50 4.81 -6.46
N ALA A 48 -19.28 5.25 -5.47
CA ALA A 48 -19.86 6.59 -5.47
C ALA A 48 -18.77 7.68 -5.54
N LEU A 49 -17.72 7.55 -4.72
CA LEU A 49 -16.58 8.46 -4.76
C LEU A 49 -15.82 8.40 -6.09
N TYR A 50 -15.62 7.21 -6.66
CA TYR A 50 -14.99 7.06 -7.97
C TYR A 50 -15.79 7.76 -9.08
N LEU A 51 -17.10 7.52 -9.15
CA LEU A 51 -17.98 8.12 -10.14
C LEU A 51 -18.09 9.64 -9.98
N TYR A 52 -18.02 10.15 -8.75
CA TYR A 52 -17.96 11.58 -8.49
C TYR A 52 -16.64 12.21 -8.96
N LEU A 53 -15.51 11.55 -8.71
CA LEU A 53 -14.18 12.11 -8.97
C LEU A 53 -13.73 11.97 -10.44
N ILE A 54 -14.11 10.89 -11.13
CA ILE A 54 -13.60 10.58 -12.47
C ILE A 54 -13.88 11.65 -13.55
N PRO A 55 -15.00 12.39 -13.56
CA PRO A 55 -15.22 13.45 -14.53
C PRO A 55 -14.23 14.62 -14.35
N HIS A 56 -13.78 14.86 -13.12
CA HIS A 56 -12.88 15.97 -12.78
C HIS A 56 -11.40 15.60 -12.92
N PHE A 57 -11.02 14.39 -12.51
CA PHE A 57 -9.62 13.95 -12.39
C PHE A 57 -9.36 12.65 -13.15
N ASN A 58 -9.68 12.65 -14.44
CA ASN A 58 -9.39 11.53 -15.33
C ASN A 58 -7.94 11.54 -15.84
N ILE A 59 -7.46 10.35 -16.19
CA ILE A 59 -6.10 10.15 -16.71
C ILE A 59 -5.89 10.91 -18.04
N SER A 60 -6.92 11.00 -18.90
CA SER A 60 -6.83 11.73 -20.18
C SER A 60 -6.51 13.22 -20.01
N GLY A 61 -6.92 13.83 -18.90
CA GLY A 61 -6.62 15.23 -18.60
C GLY A 61 -5.12 15.50 -18.42
N LEU A 62 -4.33 14.49 -18.02
CA LEU A 62 -2.87 14.60 -17.88
C LEU A 62 -2.16 14.86 -19.21
N ASN A 63 -2.74 14.38 -20.32
CA ASN A 63 -2.20 14.55 -21.65
C ASN A 63 -2.84 15.73 -22.41
N SER A 64 -3.72 16.49 -21.76
CA SER A 64 -4.41 17.61 -22.42
C SER A 64 -3.46 18.80 -22.67
N PRO A 65 -3.67 19.59 -23.74
CA PRO A 65 -2.91 20.82 -23.95
C PRO A 65 -3.03 21.79 -22.77
N ALA A 66 -4.23 21.89 -22.16
CA ALA A 66 -4.47 22.72 -21.00
C ALA A 66 -3.58 22.37 -19.81
N TYR A 67 -3.27 21.08 -19.59
CA TYR A 67 -2.36 20.64 -18.54
C TYR A 67 -0.94 21.21 -18.73
N GLN A 68 -0.49 21.36 -19.98
CA GLN A 68 0.81 21.92 -20.32
C GLN A 68 0.88 23.44 -20.10
N GLU A 69 -0.24 24.13 -19.94
CA GLU A 69 -0.24 25.57 -19.61
C GLU A 69 -0.25 25.82 -18.10
N TRP A 70 -0.53 24.81 -17.29
CA TRP A 70 -0.65 24.96 -15.85
C TRP A 70 0.71 25.14 -15.16
N GLY A 71 0.72 25.94 -14.09
CA GLY A 71 1.86 26.04 -13.20
C GLY A 71 2.12 24.76 -12.41
N PHE A 72 3.32 24.66 -11.84
CA PHE A 72 3.82 23.47 -11.12
C PHE A 72 2.81 22.90 -10.11
N TRP A 73 2.29 23.73 -9.20
CA TRP A 73 1.38 23.27 -8.15
C TRP A 73 0.08 22.69 -8.69
N LYS A 74 -0.48 23.30 -9.74
CA LYS A 74 -1.72 22.81 -10.36
C LYS A 74 -1.49 21.48 -11.08
N ARG A 75 -0.37 21.32 -11.78
CA ARG A 75 0.05 20.06 -12.40
C ARG A 75 0.25 18.95 -11.36
N LEU A 76 0.97 19.24 -10.28
CA LEU A 76 1.25 18.29 -9.21
C LEU A 76 -0.03 17.86 -8.49
N SER A 77 -0.90 18.82 -8.15
CA SER A 77 -2.20 18.52 -7.54
C SER A 77 -3.11 17.72 -8.46
N TYR A 78 -3.10 17.98 -9.78
CA TYR A 78 -3.89 17.20 -10.73
C TYR A 78 -3.36 15.76 -10.87
N GLN A 79 -2.03 15.57 -10.92
CA GLN A 79 -1.42 14.23 -10.88
C GLN A 79 -1.81 13.48 -9.60
N PHE A 80 -1.74 14.17 -8.44
CA PHE A 80 -2.17 13.62 -7.17
C PHE A 80 -3.63 13.17 -7.21
N MET A 81 -4.54 14.07 -7.61
CA MET A 81 -5.97 13.77 -7.65
C MET A 81 -6.32 12.69 -8.68
N SER A 82 -5.58 12.59 -9.79
CA SER A 82 -5.76 11.51 -10.77
C SER A 82 -5.38 10.15 -10.16
N GLY A 83 -4.25 10.09 -9.46
CA GLY A 83 -3.82 8.87 -8.75
C GLY A 83 -4.77 8.47 -7.63
N PHE A 84 -5.21 9.45 -6.82
CA PHE A 84 -6.23 9.25 -5.79
C PHE A 84 -7.55 8.73 -6.38
N THR A 85 -8.04 9.35 -7.45
CA THR A 85 -9.27 8.93 -8.16
C THR A 85 -9.15 7.49 -8.66
N ALA A 86 -8.02 7.13 -9.28
CA ALA A 86 -7.80 5.78 -9.77
C ALA A 86 -7.79 4.72 -8.65
N ARG A 87 -7.34 5.05 -7.43
CA ARG A 87 -7.34 4.13 -6.28
C ARG A 87 -8.75 3.67 -5.88
N TRP A 88 -9.73 4.56 -5.92
CA TRP A 88 -11.12 4.24 -5.53
C TRP A 88 -11.74 3.12 -6.38
N LYS A 89 -11.37 3.02 -7.66
CA LYS A 89 -11.75 1.90 -8.52
C LYS A 89 -11.23 0.56 -7.99
N TYR A 90 -9.98 0.52 -7.52
CA TYR A 90 -9.40 -0.70 -6.94
C TYR A 90 -10.02 -1.03 -5.58
N TYR A 91 -10.25 -0.01 -4.74
CA TYR A 91 -10.97 -0.19 -3.47
C TYR A 91 -12.34 -0.81 -3.67
N PHE A 92 -13.08 -0.37 -4.68
CA PHE A 92 -14.36 -0.97 -5.05
C PHE A 92 -14.23 -2.45 -5.42
N ILE A 93 -13.37 -2.79 -6.39
CA ILE A 93 -13.24 -4.16 -6.90
C ILE A 93 -12.81 -5.13 -5.78
N TRP A 94 -11.87 -4.71 -4.94
CA TRP A 94 -11.42 -5.52 -3.81
C TRP A 94 -12.47 -5.65 -2.71
N SER A 95 -13.26 -4.60 -2.44
CA SER A 95 -14.35 -4.66 -1.45
C SER A 95 -15.49 -5.56 -1.89
N ILE A 96 -15.87 -5.55 -3.18
CA ILE A 96 -16.85 -6.51 -3.72
C ILE A 96 -16.31 -7.94 -3.64
N SER A 97 -15.03 -8.14 -4.00
CA SER A 97 -14.40 -9.46 -3.93
C SER A 97 -14.38 -9.98 -2.48
N GLU A 98 -14.06 -9.11 -1.52
CA GLU A 98 -14.13 -9.42 -0.10
C GLU A 98 -15.55 -9.82 0.34
N ALA A 99 -16.58 -9.06 -0.06
CA ALA A 99 -17.97 -9.39 0.23
C ALA A 99 -18.38 -10.79 -0.29
N ALA A 100 -17.97 -11.13 -1.51
CA ALA A 100 -18.23 -12.43 -2.13
C ALA A 100 -17.52 -13.59 -1.39
N VAL A 101 -16.30 -13.37 -0.91
CA VAL A 101 -15.54 -14.38 -0.14
C VAL A 101 -16.09 -14.52 1.28
N ILE A 102 -16.59 -13.44 1.89
CA ILE A 102 -17.24 -13.48 3.21
C ILE A 102 -18.56 -14.26 3.14
N ILE A 103 -19.44 -13.95 2.17
CA ILE A 103 -20.76 -14.60 2.08
C ILE A 103 -20.66 -16.09 1.75
N SER A 104 -19.60 -16.52 1.07
CA SER A 104 -19.31 -17.95 0.83
C SER A 104 -18.71 -18.67 2.04
N GLY A 105 -18.50 -17.99 3.17
CA GLY A 105 -17.91 -18.54 4.39
C GLY A 105 -16.38 -18.60 4.39
N LEU A 106 -15.72 -18.39 3.24
CA LEU A 106 -14.27 -18.50 3.07
C LEU A 106 -13.50 -17.36 3.78
N GLY A 107 -14.17 -16.24 4.08
CA GLY A 107 -13.58 -15.06 4.73
C GLY A 107 -13.33 -15.19 6.24
N PHE A 108 -13.83 -16.25 6.90
CA PHE A 108 -13.73 -16.39 8.36
C PHE A 108 -12.27 -16.55 8.82
N SER A 109 -11.83 -15.72 9.76
CA SER A 109 -10.45 -15.71 10.28
C SER A 109 -10.34 -16.09 11.76
N GLY A 110 -11.45 -16.39 12.45
CA GLY A 110 -11.48 -16.78 13.85
C GLY A 110 -12.43 -15.91 14.68
N TRP A 111 -12.23 -15.90 16.00
CA TRP A 111 -13.06 -15.13 16.95
C TRP A 111 -12.26 -13.99 17.58
N THR A 112 -12.94 -12.94 18.04
CA THR A 112 -12.35 -11.89 18.87
C THR A 112 -12.17 -12.37 20.31
N ASP A 113 -11.16 -11.82 20.99
CA ASP A 113 -10.90 -12.06 22.42
C ASP A 113 -11.80 -11.19 23.33
N THR A 114 -12.94 -10.74 22.81
CA THR A 114 -13.93 -9.94 23.56
C THR A 114 -14.96 -10.85 24.21
N SER A 115 -15.64 -10.37 25.26
CA SER A 115 -16.78 -11.06 25.86
C SER A 115 -18.06 -10.23 25.66
N PRO A 116 -19.01 -10.68 24.82
CA PRO A 116 -19.03 -11.92 24.04
C PRO A 116 -18.07 -11.89 22.83
N SER A 117 -17.62 -13.07 22.39
CA SER A 117 -16.73 -13.23 21.24
C SER A 117 -17.49 -12.99 19.94
N LYS A 118 -16.93 -12.18 19.04
CA LYS A 118 -17.50 -11.87 17.72
C LYS A 118 -16.69 -12.56 16.62
N PRO A 119 -17.33 -13.03 15.54
CA PRO A 119 -16.60 -13.64 14.43
C PRO A 119 -15.80 -12.58 13.67
N LYS A 120 -14.56 -12.91 13.31
CA LYS A 120 -13.68 -12.11 12.46
C LYS A 120 -13.73 -12.61 11.02
N TRP A 121 -13.76 -11.67 10.08
CA TRP A 121 -13.91 -11.93 8.64
C TRP A 121 -12.75 -11.34 7.82
N ASP A 122 -11.59 -11.24 8.43
CA ASP A 122 -10.44 -10.48 7.88
C ASP A 122 -9.63 -11.27 6.85
N ARG A 123 -9.91 -12.57 6.66
CA ARG A 123 -9.08 -13.45 5.82
C ARG A 123 -9.09 -13.00 4.35
N ALA A 124 -10.22 -12.47 3.90
CA ALA A 124 -10.44 -11.99 2.54
C ALA A 124 -10.04 -10.52 2.34
N LYS A 125 -9.66 -9.80 3.41
CA LYS A 125 -9.32 -8.39 3.34
C LYS A 125 -8.10 -8.20 2.46
N ASN A 126 -8.26 -7.46 1.36
CA ASN A 126 -7.16 -7.15 0.43
C ASN A 126 -6.76 -5.68 0.47
N VAL A 127 -7.56 -4.83 1.12
CA VAL A 127 -7.25 -3.42 1.27
C VAL A 127 -7.76 -2.85 2.60
N ASP A 128 -6.97 -1.98 3.20
CA ASP A 128 -7.37 -1.10 4.29
C ASP A 128 -7.32 0.34 3.79
N ILE A 129 -8.48 0.87 3.39
CA ILE A 129 -8.58 2.16 2.69
C ILE A 129 -8.00 3.30 3.54
N LEU A 130 -8.40 3.38 4.81
CA LEU A 130 -7.89 4.42 5.71
C LEU A 130 -6.40 4.20 6.01
N GLY A 131 -5.97 2.94 6.15
CA GLY A 131 -4.57 2.60 6.28
C GLY A 131 -3.71 3.06 5.10
N VAL A 132 -4.24 3.01 3.88
CA VAL A 132 -3.55 3.50 2.68
C VAL A 132 -3.52 5.02 2.63
N GLU A 133 -4.68 5.68 2.75
CA GLU A 133 -4.76 7.14 2.59
C GLU A 133 -4.09 7.91 3.73
N PHE A 134 -4.00 7.32 4.93
CA PHE A 134 -3.35 7.92 6.11
C PHE A 134 -2.04 7.23 6.51
N ALA A 135 -1.39 6.51 5.57
CA ALA A 135 -0.11 5.85 5.82
C ALA A 135 0.98 6.86 6.21
N LYS A 136 1.45 6.78 7.46
CA LYS A 136 2.50 7.67 7.98
C LYS A 136 3.89 7.32 7.45
N SER A 137 4.03 6.15 6.83
CA SER A 137 5.27 5.66 6.23
C SER A 137 4.97 4.74 5.06
N SER A 138 5.74 4.88 3.98
CA SER A 138 5.66 4.01 2.81
C SER A 138 5.95 2.54 3.11
N VAL A 139 6.63 2.23 4.23
CA VAL A 139 6.85 0.86 4.69
C VAL A 139 5.54 0.18 5.10
N GLN A 140 4.52 0.95 5.47
CA GLN A 140 3.20 0.44 5.85
C GLN A 140 2.36 0.08 4.62
N LEU A 141 2.59 0.72 3.46
CA LEU A 141 1.75 0.55 2.27
C LEU A 141 1.55 -0.92 1.85
N PRO A 142 2.58 -1.80 1.78
CA PRO A 142 2.37 -3.20 1.42
C PRO A 142 1.52 -4.00 2.44
N LEU A 143 1.31 -3.48 3.65
CA LEU A 143 0.48 -4.12 4.68
C LEU A 143 -1.00 -3.75 4.56
N VAL A 144 -1.32 -2.71 3.77
CA VAL A 144 -2.67 -2.12 3.69
C VAL A 144 -3.18 -2.01 2.26
N TRP A 145 -2.31 -2.05 1.25
CA TRP A 145 -2.65 -2.04 -0.17
C TRP A 145 -2.31 -3.39 -0.80
N ASN A 146 -3.30 -3.99 -1.48
CA ASN A 146 -3.15 -5.27 -2.17
C ASN A 146 -2.48 -6.33 -1.27
N ILE A 147 -3.06 -6.51 -0.08
CA ILE A 147 -2.47 -7.23 1.06
C ILE A 147 -2.08 -8.65 0.67
N GLN A 148 -2.89 -9.34 -0.12
CA GLN A 148 -2.63 -10.73 -0.50
C GLN A 148 -1.43 -10.86 -1.44
N VAL A 149 -1.34 -10.00 -2.47
CA VAL A 149 -0.18 -9.97 -3.38
C VAL A 149 1.08 -9.55 -2.61
N SER A 150 0.98 -8.55 -1.75
CA SER A 150 2.10 -8.11 -0.92
C SER A 150 2.60 -9.20 0.03
N THR A 151 1.68 -9.99 0.60
CA THR A 151 2.00 -11.16 1.44
C THR A 151 2.65 -12.28 0.61
N TRP A 152 2.15 -12.53 -0.59
CA TRP A 152 2.75 -13.50 -1.53
C TRP A 152 4.17 -13.09 -1.92
N LEU A 153 4.38 -11.85 -2.37
CA LEU A 153 5.70 -11.32 -2.69
C LEU A 153 6.65 -11.39 -1.50
N ARG A 154 6.16 -11.10 -0.29
CA ARG A 154 6.96 -11.21 0.93
C ARG A 154 7.46 -12.63 1.15
N HIS A 155 6.57 -13.61 1.14
CA HIS A 155 6.93 -15.01 1.47
C HIS A 155 7.68 -15.74 0.37
N TYR A 156 7.35 -15.47 -0.90
CA TYR A 156 7.85 -16.24 -2.04
C TYR A 156 9.00 -15.56 -2.77
N VAL A 157 9.20 -14.26 -2.60
CA VAL A 157 10.29 -13.51 -3.24
C VAL A 157 11.20 -12.90 -2.18
N TYR A 158 10.70 -11.94 -1.39
CA TYR A 158 11.53 -11.15 -0.48
C TYR A 158 12.26 -12.02 0.53
N ASP A 159 11.54 -12.80 1.34
CA ASP A 159 12.12 -13.63 2.40
C ASP A 159 13.04 -14.73 1.84
N ARG A 160 12.79 -15.18 0.59
CA ARG A 160 13.64 -16.18 -0.10
C ARG A 160 14.97 -15.59 -0.58
N LEU A 161 15.02 -14.29 -0.87
CA LEU A 161 16.24 -13.58 -1.25
C LEU A 161 17.07 -13.11 -0.04
N VAL A 162 16.51 -13.21 1.18
CA VAL A 162 17.24 -12.90 2.41
C VAL A 162 18.10 -14.09 2.81
N GLN A 163 19.43 -13.90 2.79
CA GLN A 163 20.36 -14.90 3.27
C GLN A 163 20.20 -15.11 4.79
N LYS A 164 20.22 -16.37 5.24
CA LYS A 164 20.13 -16.71 6.67
C LYS A 164 21.18 -15.93 7.47
N GLY A 165 20.75 -15.29 8.56
CA GLY A 165 21.61 -14.49 9.44
C GLY A 165 21.96 -13.08 8.94
N LYS A 166 21.55 -12.69 7.72
CA LYS A 166 21.76 -11.34 7.20
C LYS A 166 20.48 -10.51 7.25
N LYS A 167 20.63 -9.20 7.50
CA LYS A 167 19.52 -8.27 7.41
C LYS A 167 19.19 -8.00 5.93
N PRO A 168 17.90 -7.94 5.55
CA PRO A 168 17.52 -7.58 4.19
C PRO A 168 18.01 -6.16 3.84
N GLY A 169 18.58 -6.01 2.65
CA GLY A 169 19.05 -4.75 2.11
C GLY A 169 18.10 -4.14 1.07
N PHE A 170 18.60 -3.14 0.35
CA PHE A 170 17.89 -2.52 -0.77
C PHE A 170 17.72 -3.49 -1.95
N PHE A 171 18.69 -4.37 -2.20
CA PHE A 171 18.64 -5.32 -3.31
C PHE A 171 17.43 -6.27 -3.22
N GLN A 172 17.17 -6.87 -2.05
CA GLN A 172 16.00 -7.75 -1.86
C GLN A 172 14.69 -6.99 -2.09
N LEU A 173 14.62 -5.74 -1.62
CA LEU A 173 13.46 -4.88 -1.84
C LEU A 173 13.26 -4.57 -3.32
N LEU A 174 14.32 -4.15 -4.01
CA LEU A 174 14.29 -3.83 -5.44
C LEU A 174 13.88 -5.05 -6.26
N ALA A 175 14.52 -6.21 -6.04
CA ALA A 175 14.18 -7.45 -6.73
C ALA A 175 12.72 -7.87 -6.50
N THR A 176 12.20 -7.69 -5.29
CA THR A 176 10.79 -7.97 -4.98
C THR A 176 9.85 -7.02 -5.74
N GLN A 177 10.14 -5.72 -5.74
CA GLN A 177 9.32 -4.75 -6.47
C GLN A 177 9.41 -4.96 -7.99
N THR A 178 10.58 -5.26 -8.54
CA THR A 178 10.74 -5.61 -9.96
C THR A 178 9.98 -6.88 -10.32
N THR A 179 9.95 -7.89 -9.44
CA THR A 179 9.13 -9.09 -9.64
C THR A 179 7.64 -8.72 -9.69
N SER A 180 7.19 -7.82 -8.82
CA SER A 180 5.84 -7.27 -8.88
C SER A 180 5.57 -6.53 -10.20
N ALA A 181 6.56 -5.80 -10.73
CA ALA A 181 6.45 -5.12 -12.02
C ALA A 181 6.18 -6.13 -13.15
N VAL A 182 7.01 -7.18 -13.23
CA VAL A 182 6.85 -8.24 -14.22
C VAL A 182 5.49 -8.93 -14.09
N TRP A 183 4.99 -9.14 -12.87
CA TRP A 183 3.66 -9.69 -12.63
C TRP A 183 2.53 -8.81 -13.19
N HIS A 184 2.67 -7.48 -13.12
CA HIS A 184 1.73 -6.54 -13.74
C HIS A 184 1.90 -6.45 -15.27
N GLY A 185 3.11 -6.65 -15.78
CA GLY A 185 3.45 -6.67 -17.20
C GLY A 185 4.75 -5.94 -17.52
N LEU A 186 5.24 -6.08 -18.75
CA LEU A 186 6.52 -5.50 -19.19
C LEU A 186 6.40 -4.07 -19.74
N TYR A 187 5.29 -3.39 -19.48
CA TYR A 187 5.13 -1.98 -19.85
C TYR A 187 6.12 -1.10 -19.07
N PRO A 188 6.80 -0.14 -19.73
CA PRO A 188 7.80 0.71 -19.08
C PRO A 188 7.26 1.44 -17.84
N GLY A 189 6.02 1.92 -17.88
CA GLY A 189 5.38 2.60 -16.75
C GLY A 189 5.26 1.74 -15.49
N TYR A 190 5.01 0.43 -15.63
CA TYR A 190 5.03 -0.50 -14.50
C TYR A 190 6.44 -0.65 -13.92
N ILE A 191 7.44 -0.89 -14.76
CA ILE A 191 8.83 -1.04 -14.33
C ILE A 191 9.27 0.22 -13.56
N ILE A 192 9.01 1.40 -14.11
CA ILE A 192 9.34 2.68 -13.48
C ILE A 192 8.62 2.84 -12.14
N PHE A 193 7.31 2.57 -12.08
CA PHE A 193 6.53 2.66 -10.83
C PHE A 193 7.11 1.79 -9.73
N PHE A 194 7.41 0.53 -10.02
CA PHE A 194 7.90 -0.43 -9.02
C PHE A 194 9.35 -0.18 -8.62
N VAL A 195 10.20 0.28 -9.53
CA VAL A 195 11.55 0.74 -9.14
C VAL A 195 11.44 1.97 -8.22
N GLN A 196 10.54 2.91 -8.53
CA GLN A 196 10.29 4.04 -7.64
C GLN A 196 9.67 3.63 -6.30
N SER A 197 8.79 2.63 -6.26
CA SER A 197 8.23 2.15 -4.99
C SER A 197 9.32 1.56 -4.08
N ALA A 198 10.33 0.89 -4.65
CA ALA A 198 11.51 0.45 -3.90
C ALA A 198 12.29 1.63 -3.31
N LEU A 199 12.53 2.67 -4.11
CA LEU A 199 13.19 3.90 -3.64
C LEU A 199 12.35 4.63 -2.58
N MET A 200 11.04 4.70 -2.76
CA MET A 200 10.09 5.29 -1.82
C MET A 200 10.18 4.59 -0.45
N ILE A 201 10.09 3.26 -0.43
CA ILE A 201 10.20 2.48 0.81
C ILE A 201 11.59 2.66 1.45
N ALA A 202 12.65 2.67 0.65
CA ALA A 202 14.01 2.88 1.15
C ALA A 202 14.21 4.28 1.78
N GLY A 203 13.68 5.33 1.15
CA GLY A 203 13.68 6.69 1.70
C GLY A 203 12.86 6.79 2.99
N SER A 204 11.67 6.18 3.03
CA SER A 204 10.85 6.15 4.26
C SER A 204 11.53 5.42 5.42
N ARG A 205 12.32 4.36 5.14
CA ARG A 205 13.17 3.71 6.17
C ARG A 205 14.24 4.65 6.73
N VAL A 206 14.71 5.64 5.98
CA VAL A 206 15.62 6.68 6.50
C VAL A 206 14.90 7.58 7.49
N LEU A 207 13.74 8.13 7.10
CA LEU A 207 12.92 8.97 7.97
C LEU A 207 12.54 8.25 9.27
N TYR A 208 12.17 6.98 9.18
CA TYR A 208 11.90 6.16 10.37
C TYR A 208 13.12 6.04 11.30
N ARG A 209 14.33 5.80 10.74
CA ARG A 209 15.56 5.73 11.55
C ARG A 209 15.85 7.05 12.26
N TRP A 210 15.64 8.18 11.59
CA TRP A 210 15.81 9.51 12.19
C TRP A 210 14.77 9.74 13.29
N GLN A 211 13.51 9.37 13.07
CA GLN A 211 12.46 9.46 14.08
C GLN A 211 12.78 8.64 15.34
N GLN A 212 13.32 7.42 15.19
CA GLN A 212 13.69 6.57 16.33
C GLN A 212 14.90 7.10 17.11
N ALA A 213 15.69 8.01 16.54
CA ALA A 213 16.83 8.61 17.21
C ALA A 213 16.48 9.89 17.97
N ILE A 214 15.28 10.44 17.78
CA ILE A 214 14.82 11.61 18.53
C ILE A 214 14.59 11.22 20.00
N PRO A 215 15.19 11.94 20.96
CA PRO A 215 14.94 11.74 22.39
C PRO A 215 13.45 11.85 22.77
N SER A 216 13.02 11.13 23.80
CA SER A 216 11.62 11.08 24.23
C SER A 216 11.07 12.42 24.74
N ASN A 217 11.93 13.38 25.09
CA ASN A 217 11.54 14.72 25.55
C ASN A 217 11.33 15.73 24.39
N MET A 218 11.47 15.31 23.12
CA MET A 218 11.34 16.18 21.94
C MET A 218 10.12 15.81 21.07
N ASP A 219 8.95 15.73 21.68
CA ASP A 219 7.72 15.29 20.99
C ASP A 219 7.33 16.17 19.79
N VAL A 220 7.57 17.48 19.85
CA VAL A 220 7.29 18.39 18.73
C VAL A 220 8.11 18.01 17.49
N VAL A 221 9.40 17.74 17.65
CA VAL A 221 10.30 17.35 16.55
C VAL A 221 9.93 15.97 16.02
N LYS A 222 9.57 15.04 16.92
CA LYS A 222 9.09 13.69 16.55
C LYS A 222 7.81 13.76 15.72
N ASN A 223 6.84 14.58 16.14
CA ASN A 223 5.58 14.78 15.42
C ASN A 223 5.79 15.46 14.07
N LEU A 224 6.70 16.44 13.99
CA LEU A 224 7.10 17.05 12.73
C LEU A 224 7.71 16.04 11.76
N LEU A 225 8.61 15.15 12.22
CA LEU A 225 9.16 14.09 11.37
C LEU A 225 8.10 13.08 10.93
N VAL A 226 7.12 12.76 11.77
CA VAL A 226 5.97 11.91 11.38
C VAL A 226 5.16 12.58 10.28
N PHE A 227 4.89 13.88 10.40
CA PHE A 227 4.21 14.64 9.37
C PHE A 227 5.01 14.69 8.06
N ILE A 228 6.33 14.91 8.13
CA ILE A 228 7.22 14.87 6.96
C ILE A 228 7.19 13.48 6.30
N SER A 229 7.21 12.40 7.09
CA SER A 229 7.12 11.02 6.57
C SER A 229 5.77 10.74 5.90
N PHE A 230 4.68 11.27 6.47
CA PHE A 230 3.36 11.22 5.84
C PHE A 230 3.34 11.99 4.51
N ALA A 231 3.75 13.26 4.51
CA ALA A 231 3.79 14.10 3.31
C ALA A 231 4.68 13.50 2.21
N TYR A 232 5.83 12.95 2.59
CA TYR A 232 6.72 12.19 1.70
C TYR A 232 6.01 10.98 1.08
N THR A 233 5.33 10.18 1.90
CA THR A 233 4.61 8.98 1.45
C THR A 233 3.52 9.37 0.44
N VAL A 234 2.72 10.38 0.76
CA VAL A 234 1.65 10.91 -0.08
C VAL A 234 2.20 11.43 -1.41
N LEU A 235 3.24 12.27 -1.36
CA LEU A 235 3.86 12.85 -2.56
C LEU A 235 4.41 11.77 -3.49
N VAL A 236 5.27 10.90 -2.97
CA VAL A 236 5.99 9.92 -3.80
C VAL A 236 5.05 8.84 -4.32
N LEU A 237 4.12 8.33 -3.51
CA LEU A 237 3.16 7.31 -3.96
C LEU A 237 2.34 7.82 -5.15
N ASN A 238 1.79 9.03 -5.04
CA ASN A 238 0.89 9.56 -6.07
C ASN A 238 1.66 10.01 -7.32
N TYR A 239 2.84 10.61 -7.15
CA TYR A 239 3.73 10.88 -8.28
C TYR A 239 4.11 9.59 -9.01
N SER A 240 4.58 8.57 -8.29
CA SER A 240 4.97 7.30 -8.90
C SER A 240 3.78 6.65 -9.62
N ALA A 241 2.59 6.67 -9.02
CA ALA A 241 1.38 6.05 -9.57
C ALA A 241 1.00 6.56 -10.97
N VAL A 242 1.40 7.77 -11.36
CA VAL A 242 1.17 8.28 -12.72
C VAL A 242 1.77 7.35 -13.77
N GLY A 243 2.98 6.84 -13.57
CA GLY A 243 3.62 5.88 -14.49
C GLY A 243 2.85 4.56 -14.59
N PHE A 244 2.29 4.09 -13.47
CA PHE A 244 1.44 2.91 -13.44
C PHE A 244 0.12 3.11 -14.21
N MET A 245 -0.37 4.35 -14.30
CA MET A 245 -1.63 4.67 -14.98
C MET A 245 -1.46 4.87 -16.49
N VAL A 246 -0.38 5.52 -16.94
CA VAL A 246 -0.17 5.85 -18.37
C VAL A 246 0.56 4.75 -19.14
N LEU A 247 1.31 3.89 -18.46
CA LEU A 247 2.00 2.70 -19.00
C LEU A 247 3.15 2.96 -19.99
N THR A 248 3.05 3.97 -20.87
CA THR A 248 4.07 4.24 -21.88
C THR A 248 5.26 5.00 -21.29
N LEU A 249 6.46 4.74 -21.84
CA LEU A 249 7.69 5.40 -21.38
C LEU A 249 7.63 6.91 -21.60
N GLN A 250 7.19 7.32 -22.79
CA GLN A 250 7.19 8.71 -23.23
C GLN A 250 6.26 9.57 -22.37
N GLU A 251 5.02 9.12 -22.15
CA GLU A 251 4.06 9.83 -21.30
C GLU A 251 4.51 9.85 -19.84
N THR A 252 5.06 8.74 -19.34
CA THR A 252 5.60 8.67 -17.97
C THR A 252 6.69 9.71 -17.76
N LEU A 253 7.68 9.77 -18.66
CA LEU A 253 8.78 10.72 -18.56
C LEU A 253 8.31 12.17 -18.76
N ALA A 254 7.37 12.42 -19.68
CA ALA A 254 6.82 13.75 -19.90
C ALA A 254 6.08 14.28 -18.66
N LEU A 255 5.23 13.46 -18.05
CA LEU A 255 4.49 13.82 -16.83
C LEU A 255 5.40 13.93 -15.62
N TYR A 256 6.43 13.11 -15.53
CA TYR A 256 7.43 13.23 -14.47
C TYR A 256 8.26 14.50 -14.62
N GLY A 257 8.64 14.84 -15.85
CA GLY A 257 9.36 16.07 -16.18
C GLY A 257 8.54 17.33 -15.95
N SER A 258 7.22 17.29 -16.18
CA SER A 258 6.33 18.45 -15.99
C SER A 258 6.25 18.93 -14.53
N VAL A 259 6.63 18.08 -13.58
CA VAL A 259 6.76 18.36 -12.14
C VAL A 259 8.19 18.17 -11.64
N TYR A 260 9.18 18.39 -12.52
CA TYR A 260 10.61 18.43 -12.22
C TYR A 260 11.15 17.19 -11.48
N TYR A 261 10.57 16.02 -11.77
CA TYR A 261 10.95 14.74 -11.18
C TYR A 261 10.93 14.70 -9.64
N ILE A 262 10.12 15.54 -8.99
CA ILE A 262 10.14 15.73 -7.53
C ILE A 262 9.99 14.42 -6.75
N GLY A 263 9.09 13.53 -7.16
CA GLY A 263 8.89 12.24 -6.48
C GLY A 263 9.96 11.19 -6.79
N THR A 264 10.82 11.41 -7.79
CA THR A 264 12.03 10.59 -8.03
C THR A 264 13.21 11.11 -7.21
N ILE A 265 13.40 12.44 -7.22
CA ILE A 265 14.54 13.10 -6.58
C ILE A 265 14.43 13.01 -5.05
N ALA A 266 13.24 13.24 -4.47
CA ALA A 266 13.07 13.26 -3.02
C ALA A 266 13.50 11.94 -2.32
N PRO A 267 13.08 10.74 -2.79
CA PRO A 267 13.61 9.48 -2.26
C PRO A 267 15.13 9.34 -2.36
N ILE A 268 15.72 9.70 -3.50
CA ILE A 268 17.16 9.57 -3.74
C ILE A 268 17.93 10.47 -2.77
N VAL A 269 17.54 11.74 -2.65
CA VAL A 269 18.15 12.68 -1.71
C VAL A 269 18.04 12.17 -0.27
N LEU A 270 16.88 11.68 0.16
CA LEU A 270 16.73 11.11 1.50
C LEU A 270 17.62 9.88 1.74
N ILE A 271 17.76 9.00 0.75
CA ILE A 271 18.65 7.84 0.85
C ILE A 271 20.11 8.28 0.99
N LEU A 272 20.56 9.23 0.16
CA LEU A 272 21.91 9.79 0.22
C LEU A 272 22.18 10.47 1.57
N LEU A 273 21.27 11.32 2.03
CA LEU A 273 21.34 11.94 3.35
C LEU A 273 21.37 10.90 4.47
N GLY A 274 20.60 9.82 4.35
CA GLY A 274 20.61 8.72 5.33
C GLY A 274 21.90 7.91 5.39
N ASN A 275 22.75 8.00 4.34
CA ASN A 275 24.07 7.40 4.32
C ASN A 275 25.12 8.31 4.96
N MET A 276 24.97 9.63 4.80
CA MET A 276 25.84 10.65 5.39
C MET A 276 25.52 10.91 6.87
N ILE A 277 24.23 11.00 7.21
CA ILE A 277 23.72 11.31 8.54
C ILE A 277 23.21 10.02 9.19
N LYS A 278 24.10 9.37 9.93
CA LYS A 278 23.77 8.21 10.76
C LYS A 278 23.50 8.71 12.18
N PRO A 279 22.23 8.86 12.60
CA PRO A 279 21.97 9.28 13.97
C PRO A 279 22.52 8.24 14.96
N ALA A 280 22.92 8.72 16.15
CA ALA A 280 23.36 7.85 17.23
C ALA A 280 22.30 6.77 17.50
N LYS A 281 22.73 5.51 17.64
CA LYS A 281 21.80 4.41 17.92
C LYS A 281 21.04 4.76 19.21
N PRO A 282 19.70 4.73 19.21
CA PRO A 282 18.97 4.82 20.46
C PRO A 282 19.46 3.68 21.36
N SER A 283 19.84 4.01 22.60
CA SER A 283 20.19 2.99 23.58
C SER A 283 18.97 2.08 23.70
N ARG A 284 19.08 0.82 23.28
CA ARG A 284 18.07 -0.17 23.59
C ARG A 284 18.02 -0.23 25.10
N SER A 285 16.96 0.28 25.72
CA SER A 285 16.74 -0.01 27.14
C SER A 285 16.73 -1.54 27.28
N LYS A 286 17.50 -2.04 28.24
CA LYS A 286 17.72 -3.48 28.50
C LYS A 286 16.44 -4.26 28.87
N ALA A 287 15.26 -3.65 28.85
CA ALA A 287 14.02 -4.17 29.43
C ALA A 287 13.25 -5.21 28.57
N ARG A 288 13.86 -5.82 27.54
CA ARG A 288 13.18 -6.85 26.73
C ARG A 288 13.99 -8.14 26.56
N LYS A 289 14.84 -8.46 27.54
CA LYS A 289 15.51 -9.77 27.62
C LYS A 289 15.04 -10.65 28.78
N GLU A 290 14.10 -10.17 29.58
CA GLU A 290 13.48 -10.93 30.67
C GLU A 290 11.97 -10.74 30.58
N GLN A 291 11.34 -11.53 29.72
CA GLN A 291 9.93 -11.98 29.76
C GLN A 291 9.71 -12.98 28.63
#